data_AF-A0AAD9Q157-F1
#
_entry.id   AF-A0AAD9Q157-F1
#
_cell.length_a   1.000
_cell.length_b   1.000
_cell.length_c   1.000
_cell.angle_alpha   90.00
_cell.angle_beta   90.00
_cell.angle_gamma   90.00
#
_symmetry.space_group_name_H-M   'P 1'
#
loop_
_entity.id
_entity.type
_entity.pdbx_description
1 polymer ?
#
loop_
_entity_poly.entity_id
_entity_poly.type
_entity_poly.pdbx_seq_one_letter_code
_entity_poly.pdbx_strand_id
1 'polypeptide(L)'
;MAAAECEDVEDFLTSMGQCFEDVDNALRDKNASVSLDYLESRLEGHFQIANAIVFAIRDNASDELKQLVSNLLTFSQGLLQEIHTTTIQREGSTVRSAAWIPSKEASSGGRPRYRITKEQIETLRETGMNWKRIALSLGISESTLYRRRQELGLHKSFVDISYEELYTVITGMLNQTLCW
;
A
#
# COMPACT_ATOMS: atom_id res chain seq x y z
N MET A 1 -14.04 4.95 38.18
CA MET A 1 -14.40 4.17 36.98
C MET A 1 -14.83 5.08 35.84
N ALA A 2 -15.89 5.89 35.96
CA ALA A 2 -16.30 6.82 34.90
C ALA A 2 -15.24 7.85 34.44
N ALA A 3 -14.30 8.23 35.31
CA ALA A 3 -13.23 9.17 34.95
C ALA A 3 -12.17 8.57 34.01
N ALA A 4 -11.90 7.26 34.11
CA ALA A 4 -10.88 6.59 33.28
C ALA A 4 -11.39 6.33 31.85
N GLU A 5 -12.68 6.00 31.70
CA GLU A 5 -13.31 5.80 30.38
C GLU A 5 -13.40 7.10 29.56
N CYS A 6 -13.42 8.27 30.22
CA CYS A 6 -13.43 9.57 29.54
C CYS A 6 -12.02 9.96 29.05
N GLU A 7 -10.99 9.61 29.82
CA GLU A 7 -9.58 9.84 29.49
C GLU A 7 -9.18 9.04 28.24
N ASP A 8 -9.58 7.76 28.14
CA ASP A 8 -9.32 6.91 26.97
C ASP A 8 -9.93 7.48 25.67
N VAL A 9 -11.11 8.11 25.77
CA VAL A 9 -11.79 8.72 24.61
C VAL A 9 -11.11 10.02 24.19
N GLU A 10 -10.71 10.85 25.15
CA GLU A 10 -9.96 12.09 24.88
C GLU A 10 -8.60 11.81 24.26
N ASP A 11 -7.88 10.78 24.74
CA ASP A 11 -6.62 10.32 24.17
C ASP A 11 -6.79 9.81 22.74
N PHE A 12 -7.86 9.03 22.50
CA PHE A 12 -8.20 8.57 21.15
C PHE A 12 -8.46 9.74 20.19
N LEU A 13 -9.28 10.71 20.60
CA LEU A 13 -9.60 11.88 19.77
C LEU A 13 -8.36 12.75 19.52
N THR A 14 -7.50 12.90 20.53
CA THR A 14 -6.22 13.61 20.40
C THR A 14 -5.29 12.90 19.41
N SER A 15 -5.16 11.56 19.50
CA SER A 15 -4.37 10.76 18.56
C SER A 15 -4.90 10.85 17.12
N MET A 16 -6.23 10.86 16.96
CA MET A 16 -6.89 10.99 15.66
C MET A 16 -6.67 12.39 15.07
N GLY A 17 -6.74 13.44 15.89
CA GLY A 17 -6.40 14.81 15.49
C GLY A 17 -4.95 14.93 15.00
N GLN A 18 -3.99 14.38 15.76
CA GLN A 18 -2.58 14.35 15.34
C GLN A 18 -2.40 13.60 14.01
N CYS A 19 -3.16 12.52 13.80
CA CYS A 19 -3.12 11.77 12.54
C CYS A 19 -3.54 12.64 11.34
N PHE A 20 -4.55 13.51 11.51
CA PHE A 20 -4.98 14.41 10.45
C PHE A 20 -3.91 15.46 10.11
N GLU A 21 -3.24 16.02 11.12
CA GLU A 21 -2.15 16.97 10.91
C GLU A 21 -0.97 16.31 10.20
N ASP A 22 -0.60 15.10 10.61
CA ASP A 22 0.48 14.34 9.97
C ASP A 22 0.16 14.03 8.50
N VAL A 23 -1.11 13.72 8.19
CA VAL A 23 -1.60 13.51 6.82
C VAL A 23 -1.53 14.79 6.00
N ASP A 24 -2.04 15.93 6.50
CA ASP A 24 -1.98 17.21 5.77
C ASP A 24 -0.53 17.62 5.49
N ASN A 25 0.35 17.46 6.48
CA ASN A 25 1.79 17.71 6.31
C ASN A 25 2.41 16.80 5.24
N ALA A 26 2.09 15.50 5.24
CA ALA A 26 2.59 14.55 4.25
C ALA A 26 2.02 14.73 2.84
N LEU A 27 0.80 15.29 2.72
CA LEU A 27 0.20 15.65 1.44
C LEU A 27 0.88 16.89 0.84
N ARG A 28 1.20 17.89 1.68
CA ARG A 28 1.87 19.14 1.27
C ARG A 28 3.35 18.96 0.95
N ASP A 29 4.07 18.17 1.74
CA ASP A 29 5.50 17.91 1.55
C ASP A 29 5.76 16.51 0.98
N LYS A 30 6.35 16.47 -0.23
CA LYS A 30 6.74 15.20 -0.89
C LYS A 30 7.94 14.52 -0.22
N ASN A 31 8.70 15.22 0.62
CA ASN A 31 9.84 14.71 1.37
C ASN A 31 9.51 14.47 2.85
N ALA A 32 8.21 14.42 3.20
CA ALA A 32 7.79 14.15 4.56
C ALA A 32 8.47 12.88 5.12
N SER A 33 8.93 12.96 6.37
CA SER A 33 9.67 11.87 7.02
C SER A 33 8.82 10.62 7.23
N VAL A 34 7.50 10.78 7.26
CA VAL A 34 6.53 9.72 7.51
C VAL A 34 5.92 9.27 6.17
N SER A 35 5.94 7.95 5.93
CA SER A 35 5.35 7.37 4.72
C SER A 35 3.84 7.58 4.67
N LEU A 36 3.34 7.96 3.50
CA LEU A 36 1.90 8.15 3.25
C LEU A 36 1.12 6.84 3.47
N ASP A 37 1.70 5.68 3.13
CA ASP A 37 1.09 4.34 3.32
C ASP A 37 0.88 4.02 4.81
N TYR A 38 1.81 4.45 5.67
CA TYR A 38 1.69 4.29 7.12
C TYR A 38 0.57 5.18 7.67
N LEU A 39 0.49 6.43 7.22
CA LEU A 39 -0.55 7.36 7.64
C LEU A 39 -1.94 6.92 7.15
N GLU A 40 -2.05 6.35 5.96
CA GLU A 40 -3.28 5.73 5.45
C GLU A 40 -3.75 4.61 6.39
N SER A 41 -2.85 3.67 6.73
CA SER A 41 -3.15 2.56 7.62
C SER A 41 -3.57 3.03 9.02
N ARG A 42 -2.89 4.05 9.55
CA ARG A 42 -3.21 4.65 10.86
C ARG A 42 -4.57 5.35 10.84
N LEU A 43 -4.87 6.11 9.80
CA LEU A 43 -6.14 6.80 9.61
C LEU A 43 -7.31 5.81 9.48
N GLU A 44 -7.12 4.71 8.74
CA GLU A 44 -8.11 3.63 8.62
C GLU A 44 -8.40 2.97 9.97
N GLY A 45 -7.37 2.74 10.80
CA GLY A 45 -7.55 2.25 12.16
C GLY A 45 -8.42 3.19 13.02
N HIS A 46 -8.16 4.49 12.97
CA HIS A 46 -8.99 5.49 13.67
C HIS A 46 -10.42 5.54 13.12
N PHE A 47 -10.59 5.43 11.79
CA PHE A 47 -11.90 5.38 11.15
C PHE A 47 -12.73 4.19 11.63
N GLN A 48 -12.12 3.00 11.73
CA GLN A 48 -12.80 1.79 12.20
C GLN A 48 -13.29 1.93 13.65
N ILE A 49 -12.47 2.52 14.52
CA ILE A 49 -12.84 2.78 15.91
C ILE A 49 -13.98 3.81 15.99
N ALA A 50 -13.88 4.92 15.26
CA ALA A 50 -14.93 5.93 15.19
C ALA A 50 -16.27 5.35 14.66
N ASN A 51 -16.18 4.42 13.71
CA ASN A 51 -17.35 3.74 13.16
C ASN A 51 -17.98 2.80 14.20
N ALA A 52 -17.16 2.08 14.98
CA ALA A 52 -17.64 1.27 16.11
C ALA A 52 -18.36 2.14 17.16
N ILE A 53 -17.87 3.35 17.43
CA ILE A 53 -18.54 4.31 18.32
C ILE A 53 -19.93 4.65 17.80
N VAL A 54 -20.13 4.87 16.49
CA VAL A 54 -21.47 5.11 15.92
C VAL A 54 -22.45 4.00 16.24
N PHE A 55 -22.01 2.74 16.16
CA PHE A 55 -22.86 1.60 16.52
C PHE A 55 -23.18 1.57 18.01
N ALA A 56 -22.21 1.89 18.87
CA ALA A 56 -22.39 1.91 20.32
C ALA A 56 -23.34 3.03 20.79
N ILE A 57 -23.32 4.19 20.12
CA ILE A 57 -24.10 5.37 20.53
C ILE A 57 -25.47 5.50 19.84
N ARG A 58 -25.79 4.59 18.91
CA ARG A 58 -26.96 4.67 18.01
C ARG A 58 -28.27 5.00 18.72
N ASP A 59 -28.56 4.28 19.81
CA ASP A 59 -29.85 4.36 20.52
C ASP A 59 -29.79 5.20 21.81
N ASN A 60 -28.58 5.51 22.30
CA ASN A 60 -28.36 6.07 23.64
C ASN A 60 -27.78 7.49 23.67
N ALA A 61 -27.38 8.04 22.52
CA ALA A 61 -26.81 9.38 22.43
C ALA A 61 -27.76 10.42 21.87
N SER A 62 -27.43 11.69 22.13
CA SER A 62 -28.11 12.84 21.52
C SER A 62 -27.84 12.91 20.02
N ASP A 63 -28.75 13.54 19.29
CA ASP A 63 -28.64 13.67 17.83
C ASP A 63 -27.47 14.58 17.44
N GLU A 64 -27.10 15.53 18.29
CA GLU A 64 -25.90 16.36 18.11
C GLU A 64 -24.63 15.52 18.12
N LEU A 65 -24.50 14.59 19.08
CA LEU A 65 -23.33 13.72 19.16
C LEU A 65 -23.25 12.79 17.94
N LYS A 66 -24.38 12.23 17.51
CA LYS A 66 -24.44 11.41 16.29
C LYS A 66 -24.03 12.20 15.05
N GLN A 67 -24.47 13.46 14.95
CA GLN A 67 -24.10 14.34 13.83
C GLN A 67 -22.61 14.66 13.84
N LEU A 68 -22.02 14.93 15.01
CA LEU A 68 -20.58 15.20 15.15
C LEU A 68 -19.74 14.00 14.71
N VAL A 69 -20.08 12.79 15.16
CA VAL A 69 -19.34 11.57 14.77
C VAL A 69 -19.53 11.28 13.28
N SER A 70 -20.71 11.51 12.72
CA SER A 70 -20.96 11.37 11.28
C SER A 70 -20.12 12.35 10.44
N ASN A 71 -20.00 13.60 10.89
CA ASN A 71 -19.14 14.59 10.24
C ASN A 71 -17.66 14.17 10.28
N LEU A 72 -17.21 13.64 11.43
CA LEU A 72 -15.84 13.13 11.59
C LEU A 72 -15.55 11.93 10.67
N LEU A 73 -16.49 11.01 10.53
CA LEU A 73 -16.38 9.88 9.60
C LEU A 73 -16.34 10.34 8.14
N THR A 74 -17.19 11.30 7.77
CA THR A 74 -17.21 11.87 6.42
C THR A 74 -15.89 12.56 6.09
N PHE A 75 -15.34 13.32 7.06
CA PHE A 75 -14.06 14.01 6.90
C PHE A 75 -12.89 13.02 6.74
N SER A 76 -12.80 12.02 7.61
CA SER A 76 -11.75 10.98 7.53
C SER A 76 -11.83 10.15 6.25
N GLN A 77 -13.04 9.83 5.76
CA GLN A 77 -13.22 9.22 4.45
C GLN A 77 -12.71 10.11 3.30
N GLY A 78 -12.99 11.42 3.37
CA GLY A 78 -12.48 12.39 2.40
C GLY A 78 -10.95 12.39 2.35
N LEU A 79 -10.30 12.40 3.51
CA LEU A 79 -8.83 12.34 3.61
C LEU A 79 -8.26 11.03 3.07
N LEU A 80 -8.87 9.88 3.36
CA LEU A 80 -8.45 8.59 2.78
C LEU A 80 -8.53 8.61 1.24
N GLN A 81 -9.60 9.19 0.68
CA GLN A 81 -9.73 9.34 -0.78
C GLN A 81 -8.68 10.30 -1.36
N GLU A 82 -8.33 11.37 -0.64
CA GLU A 82 -7.30 12.32 -1.04
C GLU A 82 -5.91 11.69 -1.01
N ILE A 83 -5.59 10.92 0.04
CA ILE A 83 -4.37 10.10 0.13
C ILE A 83 -4.30 9.16 -1.07
N HIS A 84 -5.32 8.35 -1.30
CA HIS A 84 -5.35 7.38 -2.40
C HIS A 84 -5.19 8.05 -3.77
N THR A 85 -5.87 9.19 -3.99
CA THR A 85 -5.73 9.97 -5.23
C THR A 85 -4.31 10.53 -5.39
N THR A 86 -3.73 11.04 -4.30
CA THR A 86 -2.37 11.59 -4.27
C THR A 86 -1.33 10.51 -4.49
N THR A 87 -1.49 9.31 -3.91
CA THR A 87 -0.64 8.14 -4.16
C THR A 87 -0.65 7.79 -5.64
N ILE A 88 -1.84 7.68 -6.25
CA ILE A 88 -1.96 7.42 -7.70
C ILE A 88 -1.32 8.52 -8.55
N GLN A 89 -1.48 9.79 -8.18
CA GLN A 89 -0.85 10.91 -8.90
C GLN A 89 0.67 10.94 -8.71
N ARG A 90 1.17 10.65 -7.51
CA ARG A 90 2.61 10.54 -7.21
C ARG A 90 3.22 9.39 -7.99
N GLU A 91 2.58 8.23 -8.04
CA GLU A 91 2.99 7.10 -8.88
C GLU A 91 2.91 7.43 -10.38
N GLY A 92 1.87 8.13 -10.83
CA GLY A 92 1.73 8.57 -12.22
C GLY A 92 2.76 9.63 -12.66
N SER A 93 3.35 10.35 -11.71
CA SER A 93 4.37 11.38 -11.94
C SER A 93 5.80 10.89 -11.68
N THR A 94 6.04 9.95 -10.76
CA THR A 94 7.34 9.29 -10.57
C THR A 94 7.66 8.31 -11.70
N VAL A 95 6.67 7.71 -12.37
CA VAL A 95 6.90 6.90 -13.58
C VAL A 95 7.43 7.75 -14.77
N ARG A 96 7.38 9.08 -14.70
CA ARG A 96 7.97 9.97 -15.73
C ARG A 96 9.27 10.64 -15.29
N SER A 97 9.66 10.56 -14.02
CA SER A 97 10.86 11.24 -13.52
C SER A 97 12.06 10.28 -13.41
N ALA A 98 12.72 10.11 -14.56
CA ALA A 98 14.18 10.06 -14.69
C ALA A 98 15.03 8.98 -13.97
N ALA A 99 14.48 7.90 -13.42
CA ALA A 99 15.29 6.77 -12.95
C ALA A 99 14.80 5.46 -13.57
N TRP A 100 15.67 4.80 -14.35
CA TRP A 100 15.47 3.46 -14.94
C TRP A 100 14.71 3.35 -16.27
N ILE A 101 15.02 4.21 -17.23
CA ILE A 101 14.78 3.85 -18.65
C ILE A 101 15.84 2.81 -19.04
N PRO A 102 15.46 1.59 -19.48
CA PRO A 102 16.43 0.62 -20.01
C PRO A 102 17.22 1.27 -21.14
N SER A 103 18.56 1.21 -21.06
CA SER A 103 19.43 1.81 -22.07
C SER A 103 19.02 1.34 -23.46
N LYS A 104 18.82 2.30 -24.37
CA LYS A 104 18.50 2.03 -25.78
C LYS A 104 19.82 1.82 -26.49
N GLU A 105 20.03 0.65 -27.07
CA GLU A 105 21.18 0.44 -27.96
C GLU A 105 21.01 1.32 -29.21
N ALA A 106 22.11 1.94 -29.65
CA ALA A 106 22.15 2.66 -30.92
C ALA A 106 21.93 1.66 -32.06
N SER A 107 20.75 1.66 -32.66
CA SER A 107 20.43 0.83 -33.82
C SER A 107 20.92 1.55 -35.09
N SER A 108 21.60 0.81 -35.96
CA SER A 108 22.00 1.25 -37.29
C SER A 108 20.81 1.27 -38.27
N GLY A 109 19.72 1.97 -37.91
CA GLY A 109 18.57 2.22 -38.78
C GLY A 109 17.26 1.47 -38.46
N GLY A 110 16.85 1.38 -37.18
CA GLY A 110 15.55 0.78 -36.81
C GLY A 110 15.02 1.19 -35.43
N ARG A 111 13.82 0.72 -35.02
CA ARG A 111 13.22 1.00 -33.70
C ARG A 111 14.20 0.62 -32.57
N PRO A 112 14.50 1.50 -31.59
CA PRO A 112 15.46 1.21 -30.54
C PRO A 112 15.10 -0.05 -29.75
N ARG A 113 16.06 -0.95 -29.55
CA ARG A 113 15.89 -2.16 -28.75
C ARG A 113 16.13 -1.81 -27.28
N TYR A 114 15.14 -2.06 -26.43
CA TYR A 114 15.29 -1.92 -24.99
C TYR A 114 16.29 -2.98 -24.47
N ARG A 115 17.29 -2.56 -23.70
CA ARG A 115 18.19 -3.46 -22.97
C ARG A 115 17.64 -3.73 -21.56
N ILE A 116 16.72 -4.69 -21.47
CA ILE A 116 16.18 -5.19 -20.20
C ILE A 116 16.96 -6.44 -19.83
N THR A 117 17.62 -6.41 -18.66
CA THR A 117 18.39 -7.52 -18.10
C THR A 117 17.51 -8.44 -17.25
N LYS A 118 18.00 -9.64 -16.97
CA LYS A 118 17.28 -10.65 -16.19
C LYS A 118 17.15 -10.23 -14.73
N GLU A 119 18.26 -9.74 -14.18
CA GLU A 119 18.40 -9.28 -12.81
C GLU A 119 17.40 -8.15 -12.52
N GLN A 120 17.23 -7.21 -13.45
CA GLN A 120 16.24 -6.13 -13.31
C GLN A 120 14.79 -6.65 -13.15
N ILE A 121 14.44 -7.71 -13.89
CA ILE A 121 13.09 -8.29 -13.80
C ILE A 121 12.96 -9.09 -12.51
N GLU A 122 13.99 -9.84 -12.11
CA GLU A 122 14.01 -10.64 -10.88
C GLU A 122 13.95 -9.77 -9.62
N THR A 123 14.74 -8.70 -9.52
CA THR A 123 14.68 -7.77 -8.38
C THR A 123 13.31 -7.13 -8.24
N LEU A 124 12.70 -6.67 -9.33
CA LEU A 124 11.34 -6.13 -9.29
C LEU A 124 10.30 -7.20 -8.94
N ARG A 125 10.57 -8.47 -9.28
CA ARG A 125 9.71 -9.59 -8.92
C ARG A 125 9.79 -9.94 -7.43
N GLU A 126 10.97 -9.87 -6.85
CA GLU A 126 11.24 -10.14 -5.42
C GLU A 126 10.51 -9.13 -4.51
N THR A 127 10.31 -7.90 -4.97
CA THR A 127 9.49 -6.90 -4.25
C THR A 127 7.98 -7.19 -4.24
N GLY A 128 7.54 -8.30 -4.86
CA GLY A 128 6.13 -8.69 -4.90
C GLY A 128 5.31 -7.99 -5.99
N MET A 129 5.92 -7.16 -6.85
CA MET A 129 5.21 -6.47 -7.92
C MET A 129 4.59 -7.44 -8.94
N ASN A 130 3.37 -7.12 -9.38
CA ASN A 130 2.73 -7.82 -10.49
C ASN A 130 3.38 -7.41 -11.83
N TRP A 131 3.27 -8.27 -12.85
CA TRP A 131 3.93 -8.05 -14.15
C TRP A 131 3.54 -6.72 -14.81
N LYS A 132 2.29 -6.29 -14.62
CA LYS A 132 1.80 -5.00 -15.13
C LYS A 132 2.54 -3.83 -14.46
N ARG A 133 2.75 -3.89 -13.15
CA ARG A 133 3.48 -2.88 -12.37
C ARG A 133 4.97 -2.90 -12.73
N ILE A 134 5.57 -4.08 -12.92
CA ILE A 134 6.94 -4.22 -13.42
C ILE A 134 7.11 -3.57 -14.80
N ALA A 135 6.17 -3.78 -15.72
CA ALA A 135 6.23 -3.18 -17.06
C ALA A 135 6.16 -1.63 -16.99
N LEU A 136 5.29 -1.12 -16.12
CA LEU A 136 5.18 0.32 -15.85
C LEU A 136 6.48 0.88 -15.25
N SER A 137 7.05 0.20 -14.25
CA SER A 137 8.33 0.59 -13.63
C SER A 137 9.51 0.59 -14.60
N LEU A 138 9.49 -0.30 -15.61
CA LEU A 138 10.51 -0.36 -16.66
C LEU A 138 10.23 0.58 -17.84
N GLY A 139 9.11 1.31 -17.85
CA GLY A 139 8.74 2.21 -18.95
C GLY A 139 8.49 1.51 -20.28
N ILE A 140 8.06 0.24 -20.25
CA ILE A 140 7.82 -0.60 -21.44
C ILE A 140 6.38 -1.13 -21.47
N SER A 141 5.93 -1.58 -22.64
CA SER A 141 4.65 -2.27 -22.73
C SER A 141 4.70 -3.64 -22.05
N GLU A 142 3.57 -4.09 -21.50
CA GLU A 142 3.43 -5.44 -20.94
C GLU A 142 3.79 -6.52 -21.97
N SER A 143 3.48 -6.30 -23.25
CA SER A 143 3.88 -7.18 -24.36
C SER A 143 5.40 -7.26 -24.57
N THR A 144 6.12 -6.15 -24.35
CA THR A 144 7.59 -6.13 -24.44
C THR A 144 8.21 -6.88 -23.27
N LEU A 145 7.65 -6.69 -22.06
CA LEU A 145 8.06 -7.44 -20.87
C LEU A 145 7.77 -8.94 -21.03
N TYR A 146 6.59 -9.30 -21.54
CA TYR A 146 6.21 -10.68 -21.81
C TYR A 146 7.20 -11.37 -22.74
N ARG A 147 7.53 -10.76 -23.88
CA ARG A 147 8.51 -11.31 -24.83
C ARG A 147 9.89 -11.47 -24.17
N ARG A 148 10.33 -10.48 -23.40
CA ARG A 148 11.63 -10.55 -22.70
C ARG A 148 11.67 -11.63 -21.63
N ARG A 149 10.56 -11.82 -20.93
CA ARG A 149 10.39 -12.90 -19.96
C ARG A 149 10.55 -14.27 -20.61
N GLN A 150 9.98 -14.46 -21.81
CA GLN A 150 10.15 -15.69 -22.58
C GLN A 150 11.60 -15.87 -23.08
N GLU A 151 12.22 -14.80 -23.60
CA GLU A 151 13.63 -14.81 -24.04
C GLU A 151 14.60 -15.15 -22.90
N LEU A 152 14.29 -14.73 -21.68
CA LEU A 152 15.13 -14.93 -20.49
C LEU A 152 14.75 -16.15 -19.65
N GLY A 153 13.77 -16.95 -20.09
CA GLY A 153 13.32 -18.14 -19.38
C GLY A 153 12.62 -17.86 -18.03
N LEU A 154 12.20 -16.62 -17.76
CA LEU A 154 11.57 -16.15 -16.52
C LEU A 154 10.08 -16.55 -16.43
N HIS A 155 9.73 -17.76 -16.85
CA HIS A 155 8.41 -18.31 -16.63
C HIS A 155 8.19 -18.52 -15.13
N LYS A 156 6.95 -18.34 -14.65
CA LYS A 156 6.59 -18.89 -13.34
C LYS A 156 6.74 -20.40 -13.47
N SER A 157 7.88 -20.94 -13.02
CA SER A 157 7.89 -22.30 -12.52
C SER A 157 6.99 -22.24 -11.29
N PHE A 158 5.73 -22.63 -11.47
CA PHE A 158 5.01 -23.15 -10.32
C PHE A 158 5.86 -24.34 -9.89
N VAL A 159 6.58 -24.17 -8.79
CA VAL A 159 7.21 -25.31 -8.14
C VAL A 159 6.03 -26.15 -7.69
N ASP A 160 5.91 -27.35 -8.26
CA ASP A 160 4.88 -28.30 -7.86
C ASP A 160 5.27 -28.78 -6.45
N ILE A 161 4.76 -28.08 -5.44
CA ILE A 161 4.99 -28.46 -4.05
C ILE A 161 4.10 -29.65 -3.79
N SER A 162 4.69 -30.80 -3.51
CA SER A 162 3.92 -31.99 -3.14
C SER A 162 3.16 -31.76 -1.84
N TYR A 163 2.06 -32.50 -1.64
CA TYR A 163 1.27 -32.40 -0.42
C TYR A 163 2.13 -32.60 0.84
N GLU A 164 3.12 -33.50 0.78
CA GLU A 164 4.03 -33.81 1.88
C GLU A 164 4.99 -32.66 2.22
N GLU A 165 5.51 -31.96 1.20
CA GLU A 165 6.36 -30.79 1.40
C GLU A 165 5.56 -29.63 1.99
N LEU A 166 4.33 -29.43 1.52
CA LEU A 166 3.43 -28.43 2.09
C LEU A 166 3.09 -28.75 3.56
N TYR A 167 2.78 -30.02 3.86
CA TYR A 167 2.45 -30.46 5.22
C TYR A 167 3.63 -30.28 6.18
N THR A 168 4.86 -30.55 5.71
CA THR A 168 6.08 -30.37 6.50
C THR A 168 6.32 -28.89 6.84
N VAL A 169 6.13 -28.00 5.87
CA VAL A 169 6.29 -26.54 6.09
C VAL A 169 5.25 -26.01 7.08
N ILE A 170 3.98 -26.39 6.91
CA ILE A 170 2.89 -25.97 7.81
C ILE A 170 3.15 -26.49 9.23
N THR A 171 3.51 -27.77 9.37
CA THR A 171 3.77 -28.38 10.68
C THR A 171 4.99 -27.74 11.36
N GLY A 172 6.03 -27.39 10.59
CA GLY A 172 7.19 -26.67 11.08
C GLY A 172 6.85 -25.27 11.61
N MET A 173 5.99 -24.53 10.91
CA MET A 173 5.49 -23.22 11.37
C MET A 173 4.67 -23.35 12.65
N LEU A 174 3.74 -24.32 12.73
CA LEU A 174 2.91 -24.52 13.91
C LEU A 174 3.73 -24.89 15.16
N ASN A 175 4.77 -25.70 15.01
CA ASN A 175 5.65 -26.06 16.13
C ASN A 175 6.51 -24.88 16.63
N GLN A 176 6.81 -23.90 15.78
CA GLN A 176 7.51 -22.68 16.18
C GLN A 176 6.59 -21.70 16.91
N THR A 177 5.31 -21.64 16.56
CA THR A 177 4.33 -20.74 17.18
C THR A 177 3.72 -21.28 18.48
N LEU A 178 3.76 -22.61 18.69
CA LEU A 178 3.21 -23.29 19.88
C LEU A 178 4.26 -23.57 20.97
N CYS A 179 5.45 -22.98 20.91
CA CYS A 179 6.38 -22.95 22.04
C CYS A 179 6.04 -21.80 23.01
N TRP A 180 4.91 -21.92 23.71
CA TRP A 180 4.59 -21.22 24.98
C TRP A 180 3.75 -22.14 25.85
#